data_AF-A0A523H496-F1
#
_entry.id   AF-A0A523H496-F1
#
_cell.length_a   1.000
_cell.length_b   1.000
_cell.length_c   1.000
_cell.angle_alpha   90.00
_cell.angle_beta   90.00
_cell.angle_gamma   90.00
#
_symmetry.space_group_name_H-M   'P 1'
#
loop_
_entity.id
_entity.type
_entity.pdbx_description
1 polymer ?
#
loop_
_entity_poly.entity_id
_entity_poly.type
_entity_poly.pdbx_seq_one_letter_code
_entity_poly.pdbx_strand_id
1 'polypeptide(L)'
;MLSVFQISVPELGTLKANHIPYVILTSNRTRELSDALKRRCLYHWIDYPSVEKELTIVQKRIPGIENKLATQIVHFIQAMREMKLSNPPGVVETLDWAMALLALDTEELSSASVERTLGCILKSTEDIELVRSEGVANLLEA
;
A
#
# COMPACT_ATOMS: atom_id res chain seq x y z
N MET A 1 7.63 -15.03 26.18
CA MET A 1 8.34 -15.63 25.02
C MET A 1 7.28 -16.36 24.19
N LEU A 2 7.22 -16.20 22.86
CA LEU A 2 6.13 -16.78 22.05
C LEU A 2 6.05 -18.31 22.11
N SER A 3 7.12 -18.98 22.52
CA SER A 3 7.21 -20.43 22.66
C SER A 3 6.53 -21.02 23.91
N VAL A 4 6.19 -20.18 24.91
CA VAL A 4 5.53 -20.65 26.15
C VAL A 4 4.02 -20.46 26.12
N PHE A 5 3.46 -19.90 25.05
CA PHE A 5 2.02 -19.68 24.84
C PHE A 5 1.29 -19.17 26.10
N GLN A 6 1.93 -18.21 26.78
CA GLN A 6 1.43 -17.58 27.98
C GLN A 6 1.71 -16.08 27.93
N ILE A 7 0.84 -15.31 28.55
CA ILE A 7 0.94 -13.86 28.69
C ILE A 7 0.88 -13.55 30.18
N SER A 8 1.84 -12.80 30.70
CA SER A 8 1.80 -12.29 32.07
C SER A 8 1.33 -10.85 32.04
N VAL A 9 0.22 -10.58 32.70
CA VAL A 9 -0.36 -9.24 32.87
C VAL A 9 -0.22 -8.90 34.36
N PRO A 10 0.41 -7.78 34.73
CA PRO A 10 0.70 -7.48 36.15
C PRO A 10 -0.51 -7.60 37.07
N GLU A 11 -1.68 -7.14 36.61
CA GLU A 11 -2.93 -7.09 37.37
C GLU A 11 -3.71 -8.41 37.34
N LEU A 12 -3.46 -9.28 36.34
CA LEU A 12 -4.22 -10.52 36.11
C LEU A 12 -3.38 -11.78 36.34
N GLY A 13 -2.11 -11.63 36.67
CA GLY A 13 -1.16 -12.73 36.77
C GLY A 13 -0.81 -13.35 35.41
N THR A 14 -0.41 -14.62 35.43
CA THR A 14 0.01 -15.34 34.21
C THR A 14 -1.14 -16.13 33.62
N LEU A 15 -1.57 -15.74 32.42
CA LEU A 15 -2.58 -16.42 31.62
C LEU A 15 -1.90 -17.40 30.68
N LYS A 16 -2.28 -18.68 30.75
CA LYS A 16 -1.83 -19.74 29.83
C LYS A 16 -2.89 -20.02 28.78
N ALA A 17 -2.45 -20.27 27.54
CA ALA A 17 -3.37 -20.65 26.47
C ALA A 17 -3.90 -22.08 26.71
N ASN A 18 -5.22 -22.27 26.57
CA ASN A 18 -5.86 -23.59 26.65
C ASN A 18 -5.56 -24.47 25.42
N HIS A 19 -5.28 -23.84 24.28
CA HIS A 19 -4.90 -24.47 23.02
C HIS A 19 -3.71 -23.72 22.42
N ILE A 20 -2.89 -24.42 21.64
CA ILE A 20 -1.75 -23.79 20.95
C ILE A 20 -2.30 -22.86 19.85
N PRO A 21 -2.04 -21.53 19.92
CA PRO A 21 -2.55 -20.59 18.93
C PRO A 21 -1.68 -20.58 17.66
N TYR A 22 -2.30 -20.27 16.52
CA TYR A 22 -1.57 -19.77 15.37
C TYR A 22 -1.15 -18.32 15.62
N VAL A 23 0.13 -18.01 15.38
CA VAL A 23 0.69 -16.68 15.60
C VAL A 23 1.08 -16.07 14.25
N ILE A 24 0.43 -14.97 13.88
CA ILE A 24 0.78 -14.17 12.70
C ILE A 24 1.35 -12.85 13.19
N LEU A 25 2.55 -12.50 12.71
CA LEU A 25 3.20 -11.23 12.99
C LEU A 25 3.29 -10.44 11.68
N THR A 26 2.79 -9.21 11.70
CA THR A 26 2.91 -8.26 10.58
C THR A 26 3.90 -7.17 10.95
N SER A 27 4.73 -6.74 10.00
CA SER A 27 5.67 -5.63 10.17
C SER A 27 5.72 -4.83 8.89
N ASN A 28 5.60 -3.50 9.02
CA ASN A 28 5.87 -2.54 7.95
C ASN A 28 7.35 -2.11 7.93
N ARG A 29 8.23 -2.82 8.65
CA ARG A 29 9.68 -2.57 8.79
C ARG A 29 10.10 -1.20 9.33
N THR A 30 9.19 -0.38 9.85
CA THR A 30 9.55 0.86 10.56
C THR A 30 10.47 0.60 11.76
N ARG A 31 10.33 -0.57 12.39
CA ARG A 31 11.25 -1.09 13.40
C ARG A 31 11.65 -2.51 13.05
N GLU A 32 12.95 -2.76 13.06
CA GLU A 32 13.48 -4.10 12.85
C GLU A 32 13.04 -5.06 13.96
N LEU A 33 12.63 -6.26 13.56
CA LEU A 33 12.39 -7.36 14.48
C LEU A 33 13.74 -7.89 14.97
N SER A 34 13.83 -8.24 16.26
CA SER A 34 15.08 -8.75 16.83
C SER A 34 15.47 -10.10 16.22
N ASP A 35 16.76 -10.39 16.16
CA ASP A 35 17.25 -11.67 15.61
C ASP A 35 16.69 -12.88 16.36
N ALA A 36 16.49 -12.76 17.67
CA ALA A 36 15.88 -13.80 18.49
C ALA A 36 14.43 -14.11 18.08
N LEU A 37 13.70 -13.11 17.58
CA LEU A 37 12.34 -13.29 17.06
C LEU A 37 12.39 -13.80 15.61
N LYS A 38 13.27 -13.24 14.77
CA LYS A 38 13.48 -13.66 13.38
C LYS A 38 13.73 -15.18 13.28
N ARG A 39 14.57 -15.73 14.16
CA ARG A 39 14.91 -17.17 14.22
C ARG A 39 13.77 -18.09 14.67
N ARG A 40 12.62 -17.56 15.09
CA ARG A 40 11.47 -18.32 15.61
C ARG A 40 10.22 -18.20 14.73
N CYS A 41 10.32 -17.49 13.61
CA CYS A 41 9.21 -17.24 12.70
C CYS A 41 9.59 -17.63 11.27
N LEU A 42 8.63 -18.16 10.53
CA LEU A 42 8.73 -18.20 9.07
C LEU A 42 8.51 -16.78 8.54
N TYR A 43 9.35 -16.35 7.61
CA TYR A 43 9.24 -15.04 6.97
C TYR A 43 8.60 -15.18 5.61
N HIS A 44 7.55 -14.38 5.39
CA HIS A 44 6.98 -14.18 4.07
C HIS A 44 7.05 -12.69 3.74
N TRP A 45 7.80 -12.38 2.69
CA TRP A 45 7.88 -11.04 2.16
C TRP A 45 6.68 -10.80 1.24
N ILE A 46 6.01 -9.66 1.40
CA ILE A 46 4.88 -9.27 0.57
C ILE A 46 5.31 -8.03 -0.21
N ASP A 47 5.63 -8.22 -1.48
CA ASP A 47 5.87 -7.13 -2.42
C ASP A 47 4.57 -6.44 -2.82
N TYR A 48 4.71 -5.29 -3.48
CA TYR A 48 3.59 -4.68 -4.20
C TYR A 48 3.01 -5.68 -5.22
N PRO A 49 1.68 -5.65 -5.43
CA PRO A 49 1.05 -6.53 -6.42
C PRO A 49 1.58 -6.23 -7.84
N SER A 50 1.53 -7.23 -8.72
CA SER A 50 1.68 -6.99 -10.15
C SER A 50 0.53 -6.12 -10.69
N VAL A 51 0.72 -5.56 -11.89
CA VAL A 51 -0.31 -4.77 -12.59
C VAL A 51 -1.64 -5.53 -12.64
N GLU A 52 -1.62 -6.81 -13.04
CA GLU A 52 -2.83 -7.62 -13.21
C GLU A 52 -3.53 -7.88 -11.88
N LYS A 53 -2.75 -8.14 -10.82
CA LYS A 53 -3.27 -8.37 -9.48
C LYS A 53 -3.85 -7.11 -8.88
N GLU A 54 -3.19 -5.96 -9.07
CA GLU A 54 -3.68 -4.67 -8.58
C GLU A 54 -4.93 -4.22 -9.32
N LEU A 55 -4.98 -4.38 -10.64
CA LEU A 55 -6.18 -4.12 -11.43
C LEU A 55 -7.38 -4.95 -10.94
N THR A 56 -7.16 -6.23 -10.66
CA THR A 56 -8.19 -7.11 -10.06
C THR A 56 -8.65 -6.61 -8.70
N ILE A 57 -7.72 -6.09 -7.87
CA ILE A 57 -8.06 -5.51 -6.57
C ILE A 57 -8.91 -4.25 -6.76
N VAL A 58 -8.50 -3.32 -7.62
CA VAL A 58 -9.21 -2.07 -7.90
C VAL A 58 -10.62 -2.36 -8.40
N GLN A 59 -10.79 -3.19 -9.42
CA GLN A 59 -12.09 -3.55 -9.98
C GLN A 59 -13.03 -4.20 -8.95
N LYS A 60 -12.47 -5.02 -8.06
CA LYS A 60 -13.27 -5.69 -7.01
C LYS A 60 -13.68 -4.73 -5.89
N ARG A 61 -12.83 -3.74 -5.57
CA ARG A 61 -13.04 -2.83 -4.45
C ARG A 61 -13.84 -1.60 -4.85
N ILE A 62 -13.73 -1.16 -6.10
CA ILE A 62 -14.35 0.05 -6.63
C ILE A 62 -15.36 -0.32 -7.72
N PRO A 63 -16.56 -0.82 -7.34
CA PRO A 63 -17.58 -1.16 -8.32
C PRO A 63 -18.03 0.10 -9.09
N GLY A 64 -18.06 0.00 -10.42
CA GLY A 64 -18.43 1.12 -11.31
C GLY A 64 -17.24 1.86 -11.92
N ILE A 65 -16.00 1.53 -11.54
CA ILE A 65 -14.84 2.06 -12.25
C ILE A 65 -14.74 1.43 -13.65
N GLU A 66 -14.55 2.27 -14.67
CA GLU A 66 -14.30 1.77 -16.02
C GLU A 66 -12.93 1.10 -16.11
N ASN A 67 -12.83 0.04 -16.92
CA ASN A 67 -11.58 -0.70 -17.07
C ASN A 67 -10.44 0.18 -17.59
N LYS A 68 -10.74 1.13 -18.47
CA LYS A 68 -9.76 2.09 -19.02
C LYS A 68 -9.12 2.92 -17.90
N LEU A 69 -9.93 3.58 -17.09
CA LEU A 69 -9.46 4.38 -15.97
C LEU A 69 -8.70 3.55 -14.93
N ALA A 70 -9.25 2.38 -14.57
CA ALA A 70 -8.60 1.49 -13.61
C ALA A 70 -7.21 1.04 -14.08
N THR A 71 -7.06 0.77 -15.38
CA THR A 71 -5.78 0.40 -15.99
C THR A 71 -4.80 1.57 -15.91
N GLN A 72 -5.22 2.77 -16.33
CA GLN A 72 -4.38 3.98 -16.27
C GLN A 72 -3.92 4.30 -14.84
N ILE A 73 -4.80 4.19 -13.85
CA ILE A 73 -4.46 4.38 -12.43
C ILE A 73 -3.38 3.39 -11.98
N VAL A 74 -3.56 2.10 -12.27
CA VAL A 74 -2.61 1.07 -11.84
C VAL A 74 -1.25 1.27 -12.50
N HIS A 75 -1.20 1.55 -13.81
CA HIS A 75 0.04 1.82 -14.52
C HIS A 75 0.76 3.05 -13.93
N PHE A 76 0.03 4.13 -13.68
CA PHE A 76 0.59 5.34 -13.09
C PHE A 76 1.19 5.07 -11.70
N ILE A 77 0.48 4.34 -10.83
CA ILE A 77 0.99 3.96 -9.51
C ILE A 77 2.23 3.06 -9.60
N GLN A 78 2.26 2.13 -10.54
CA GLN A 78 3.41 1.24 -10.74
C GLN A 78 4.63 2.04 -11.20
N ALA A 79 4.46 2.97 -12.14
CA ALA A 79 5.52 3.88 -12.56
C ALA A 79 6.03 4.74 -11.37
N MET A 80 5.14 5.23 -10.51
CA MET A 80 5.53 5.96 -9.30
C MET A 80 6.34 5.12 -8.31
N ARG A 81 6.07 3.80 -8.21
CA ARG A 81 6.82 2.91 -7.29
C ARG A 81 8.27 2.68 -7.74
N GLU A 82 8.57 2.88 -9.02
CA GLU A 82 9.94 2.83 -9.56
C GLU A 82 10.71 4.14 -9.32
N MET A 83 10.03 5.21 -8.90
CA MET A 83 10.66 6.48 -8.54
C MET A 83 11.29 6.40 -7.14
N LYS A 84 12.25 7.28 -6.86
CA LYS A 84 12.93 7.39 -5.55
C LYS A 84 12.09 8.17 -4.53
N LEU A 85 10.83 7.79 -4.37
CA LEU A 85 9.93 8.39 -3.39
C LEU A 85 10.32 7.97 -1.97
N SER A 86 10.18 8.88 -1.02
CA SER A 86 10.40 8.58 0.39
C SER A 86 9.35 7.60 0.94
N ASN A 87 8.12 7.70 0.44
CA ASN A 87 7.02 6.81 0.76
C ASN A 87 6.25 6.43 -0.52
N PRO A 88 6.72 5.40 -1.26
CA PRO A 88 6.03 4.92 -2.46
C PRO A 88 4.58 4.53 -2.16
N PRO A 89 3.63 4.82 -3.07
CA PRO A 89 2.22 4.57 -2.81
C PRO A 89 1.91 3.07 -2.70
N GLY A 90 1.16 2.71 -1.66
CA GLY A 90 0.64 1.36 -1.49
C GLY A 90 -0.68 1.14 -2.24
N VAL A 91 -1.26 -0.04 -2.02
CA VAL A 91 -2.56 -0.40 -2.63
C VAL A 91 -3.70 0.46 -2.05
N VAL A 92 -3.57 0.94 -0.81
CA VAL A 92 -4.58 1.82 -0.20
C VAL A 92 -4.63 3.13 -0.95
N GLU A 93 -3.48 3.74 -1.25
CA GLU A 93 -3.39 4.97 -2.03
C GLU A 93 -3.95 4.80 -3.45
N THR A 94 -3.72 3.64 -4.09
CA THR A 94 -4.35 3.30 -5.38
C THR A 94 -5.88 3.36 -5.30
N LEU A 95 -6.46 2.76 -4.25
CA LEU A 95 -7.91 2.72 -4.06
C LEU A 95 -8.49 4.09 -3.70
N ASP A 96 -7.83 4.82 -2.81
CA ASP A 96 -8.24 6.17 -2.41
C ASP A 96 -8.21 7.13 -3.60
N TRP A 97 -7.18 7.03 -4.45
CA TRP A 97 -7.08 7.84 -5.64
C TRP A 97 -8.14 7.46 -6.69
N ALA A 98 -8.40 6.17 -6.89
CA ALA A 98 -9.48 5.71 -7.75
C ALA A 98 -10.86 6.23 -7.31
N MET A 99 -11.15 6.20 -6.00
CA MET A 99 -12.39 6.76 -5.45
C MET A 99 -12.47 8.28 -5.67
N ALA A 100 -11.37 8.99 -5.46
CA ALA A 100 -11.32 10.44 -5.68
C ALA A 100 -11.57 10.81 -7.14
N LEU A 101 -10.97 10.08 -8.09
CA LEU A 101 -11.15 10.32 -9.52
C LEU A 101 -12.60 10.05 -9.97
N LEU A 102 -13.22 8.98 -9.47
CA LEU A 102 -14.63 8.70 -9.73
C LEU A 102 -15.55 9.78 -9.14
N ALA A 103 -15.27 10.25 -7.92
CA ALA A 103 -16.05 11.33 -7.31
C ALA A 103 -15.90 12.67 -8.06
N LEU A 104 -14.87 12.80 -8.90
CA LEU A 104 -14.63 13.94 -9.77
C LEU A 104 -15.12 13.70 -11.20
N ASP A 105 -15.91 12.64 -11.44
CA ASP A 105 -16.41 12.21 -12.75
C ASP A 105 -15.30 12.11 -13.81
N THR A 106 -14.11 11.66 -13.39
CA THR A 106 -12.98 11.48 -14.30
C THR A 106 -13.09 10.13 -14.99
N GLU A 107 -13.23 10.14 -16.32
CA GLU A 107 -13.29 8.93 -17.15
C GLU A 107 -11.90 8.48 -17.63
N GLU A 108 -10.95 9.41 -17.72
CA GLU A 108 -9.59 9.17 -18.22
C GLU A 108 -8.58 10.07 -17.48
N LEU A 109 -7.40 9.51 -17.20
CA LEU A 109 -6.31 10.28 -16.61
C LEU A 109 -5.79 11.34 -17.60
N SER A 110 -5.59 12.54 -17.08
CA SER A 110 -4.96 13.66 -17.76
C SER A 110 -3.99 14.34 -16.79
N SER A 111 -3.02 15.10 -17.30
CA SER A 111 -2.09 15.81 -16.43
C SER A 111 -2.81 16.72 -15.43
N ALA A 112 -3.93 17.34 -15.84
CA ALA A 112 -4.73 18.18 -14.97
C ALA A 112 -5.44 17.40 -13.85
N SER A 113 -6.02 16.22 -14.16
CA SER A 113 -6.70 15.41 -13.15
C SER A 113 -5.70 14.82 -12.15
N VAL A 114 -4.53 14.39 -12.62
CA VAL A 114 -3.44 13.91 -11.76
C VAL A 114 -2.92 15.03 -10.85
N GLU A 115 -2.52 16.18 -11.41
CA GLU A 115 -1.99 17.31 -10.62
C GLU A 115 -2.94 17.77 -9.51
N ARG A 116 -4.25 17.79 -9.81
CA ARG A 116 -5.29 18.16 -8.84
C ARG A 116 -5.46 17.14 -7.72
N THR A 117 -5.03 15.89 -7.93
CA THR A 117 -5.29 14.75 -7.03
C THR A 117 -4.02 14.08 -6.50
N LEU A 118 -2.82 14.61 -6.77
CA LEU A 118 -1.55 14.05 -6.26
C LEU A 118 -1.53 13.86 -4.73
N GLY A 119 -2.23 14.71 -3.97
CA GLY A 119 -2.35 14.56 -2.51
C GLY A 119 -3.13 13.31 -2.04
N CYS A 120 -3.88 12.66 -2.94
CA CYS A 120 -4.49 11.36 -2.67
C CYS A 120 -3.41 10.28 -2.57
N ILE A 121 -2.39 10.37 -3.43
CA ILE A 121 -1.33 9.38 -3.60
C ILE A 121 -0.14 9.63 -2.67
N LEU A 122 0.26 10.91 -2.52
CA LEU A 122 1.48 11.31 -1.83
C LEU A 122 1.16 12.17 -0.60
N LYS A 123 1.93 11.98 0.46
CA LYS A 123 1.72 12.65 1.76
C LYS A 123 2.85 13.61 2.16
N SER A 124 3.90 13.71 1.36
CA SER A 124 5.00 14.66 1.57
C SER A 124 5.06 15.65 0.41
N THR A 125 5.43 16.89 0.72
CA THR A 125 5.62 17.95 -0.29
C THR A 125 6.81 17.63 -1.18
N GLU A 126 7.85 17.01 -0.63
CA GLU A 126 9.07 16.63 -1.35
C GLU A 126 8.78 15.58 -2.42
N ASP A 127 7.98 14.55 -2.12
CA ASP A 127 7.60 13.53 -3.11
C ASP A 127 6.70 14.12 -4.21
N ILE A 128 5.81 15.08 -3.85
CA ILE A 128 4.96 15.77 -4.83
C ILE A 128 5.81 16.63 -5.78
N GLU A 129 6.77 17.38 -5.24
CA GLU A 129 7.70 18.19 -6.05
C GLU A 129 8.57 17.31 -6.95
N LEU A 130 9.04 16.16 -6.46
CA LEU A 130 9.79 15.20 -7.25
C LEU A 130 8.97 14.72 -8.46
N VAL A 131 7.73 14.28 -8.25
CA VAL A 131 6.84 13.83 -9.34
C VAL A 131 6.56 14.93 -10.35
N ARG A 132 6.36 16.17 -9.88
CA ARG A 132 6.20 17.33 -10.77
C ARG A 132 7.45 17.62 -11.59
N SER A 133 8.63 17.48 -10.99
CA SER A 133 9.91 17.74 -11.65
C SER A 133 10.25 16.71 -12.74
N GLU A 134 9.88 15.44 -12.52
CA GLU A 134 10.01 14.36 -13.52
C GLU A 134 8.97 14.50 -14.65
N GLY A 135 7.90 15.26 -14.40
CA GLY A 135 6.85 15.58 -15.37
C GLY A 135 5.74 14.55 -15.40
N VAL A 136 4.55 14.93 -14.92
CA VAL A 136 3.35 14.08 -14.90
C VAL A 136 3.00 13.52 -16.29
N ALA A 137 3.26 14.26 -17.36
CA ALA A 137 3.03 13.79 -18.72
C ALA A 137 3.85 12.53 -19.06
N ASN A 138 5.11 12.47 -18.61
CA ASN A 138 5.98 11.32 -18.87
C ASN A 138 5.46 10.07 -18.16
N LEU A 139 4.88 10.22 -16.95
CA LEU A 139 4.29 9.13 -16.19
C LEU A 139 2.95 8.65 -16.76
N LEU A 140 2.25 9.47 -17.55
CA LEU A 140 1.02 9.07 -18.24
C LEU A 140 1.29 8.27 -19.52
N GLU A 141 2.49 8.40 -20.09
CA GLU A 141 2.92 7.70 -21.31
C GLU A 141 3.69 6.39 -21.04
N ALA A 142 4.06 6.14 -19.77
CA ALA A 142 4.80 4.96 -19.31
C ALA A 142 3.88 3.75 -19.06
#